data_AF-A0A3L7J6Y9-F1
#
_entry.id   AF-A0A3L7J6Y9-F1
#
_cell.length_a   1.000
_cell.length_b   1.000
_cell.length_c   1.000
_cell.angle_alpha   90.00
_cell.angle_beta   90.00
_cell.angle_gamma   90.00
#
_symmetry.space_group_name_H-M   'P 1'
#
loop_
_entity.id
_entity.type
_entity.pdbx_description
1 polymer ?
#
loop_
_entity_poly.entity_id
_entity_poly.type
_entity_poly.pdbx_seq_one_letter_code
_entity_poly.pdbx_strand_id
1 'polypeptide(L)'
;MLPGRKRESRDRFGRFTEWVARAMGTPAFLAGLTIFCLAWIAYNTWGPENFRFDSAALGFTALTLILSLQASYAAPLILLAQNRQDDRDRVQIEQDRQRSERNLNDTEYLAREVVALRLAMKDMASKDFIRQELRSLLEELDKDKGDASR
;
A
#
# COMPACT_ATOMS: atom_id res chain seq x y z
N MET A 1 24.69 -23.66 -16.27
CA MET A 1 24.82 -23.82 -14.81
C MET A 1 23.91 -22.80 -14.13
N LEU A 2 22.79 -23.24 -13.54
CA LEU A 2 21.82 -22.34 -12.89
C LEU A 2 22.19 -22.12 -11.42
N PRO A 3 22.10 -20.88 -10.89
CA PRO A 3 22.50 -20.56 -9.53
C PRO A 3 21.44 -21.02 -8.52
N GLY A 4 21.81 -21.99 -7.69
CA GLY A 4 20.95 -22.55 -6.65
C GLY A 4 21.04 -21.80 -5.32
N ARG A 5 19.86 -21.38 -4.83
CA ARG A 5 19.45 -21.41 -3.41
C ARG A 5 20.10 -20.40 -2.44
N LYS A 6 19.68 -19.13 -2.53
CA LYS A 6 19.72 -18.13 -1.43
C LYS A 6 18.33 -17.68 -0.92
N ARG A 7 17.26 -18.43 -1.23
CA ARG A 7 15.87 -18.02 -0.88
C ARG A 7 15.42 -18.45 0.53
N GLU A 8 15.86 -19.58 1.07
CA GLU A 8 15.36 -20.09 2.36
C GLU A 8 15.75 -19.25 3.59
N SER A 9 16.96 -18.70 3.65
CA SER A 9 17.37 -17.90 4.83
C SER A 9 16.68 -16.53 4.87
N ARG A 10 16.41 -15.94 3.71
CA ARG A 10 15.77 -14.62 3.58
C ARG A 10 14.31 -14.65 4.03
N ASP A 11 13.64 -15.78 3.85
CA ASP A 11 12.23 -16.00 4.20
C ASP A 11 12.04 -16.27 5.70
N ARG A 12 12.92 -17.08 6.32
CA ARG A 12 12.87 -17.33 7.76
C ARG A 12 13.22 -16.10 8.59
N PHE A 13 14.29 -15.40 8.22
CA PHE A 13 14.68 -14.16 8.88
C PHE A 13 13.62 -13.07 8.65
N GLY A 14 13.08 -12.96 7.43
CA GLY A 14 12.00 -12.03 7.10
C GLY A 14 10.75 -12.22 7.95
N ARG A 15 10.28 -13.47 8.10
CA ARG A 15 9.10 -13.77 8.95
C ARG A 15 9.35 -13.51 10.44
N PHE A 16 10.55 -13.79 10.93
CA PHE A 16 10.92 -13.48 12.32
C PHE A 16 10.93 -11.97 12.56
N THR A 17 11.57 -11.19 11.68
CA THR A 17 11.59 -9.73 11.78
C THR A 17 10.18 -9.12 11.69
N GLU A 18 9.31 -9.66 10.83
CA GLU A 18 7.93 -9.18 10.69
C GLU A 18 7.04 -9.56 11.89
N TRP A 19 7.34 -10.66 12.58
CA TRP A 19 6.71 -11.00 13.87
C TRP A 19 7.21 -10.06 14.98
N VAL A 20 8.52 -9.84 15.08
CA VAL A 20 9.12 -8.91 16.06
C VAL A 20 8.59 -7.49 15.85
N ALA A 21 8.49 -7.02 14.61
CA ALA A 21 7.97 -5.69 14.29
C ALA A 21 6.49 -5.53 14.68
N ARG A 22 5.66 -6.56 14.46
CA ARG A 22 4.25 -6.57 14.90
C ARG A 22 4.11 -6.68 16.41
N ALA A 23 5.00 -7.41 17.07
CA ALA A 23 5.01 -7.59 18.52
C ALA A 23 5.47 -6.34 19.27
N MET A 24 6.49 -5.62 18.79
CA MET A 24 7.01 -4.43 19.49
C MET A 24 6.02 -3.24 19.50
N GLY A 25 5.11 -3.15 18.53
CA GLY A 25 4.14 -2.05 18.42
C GLY A 25 2.79 -2.27 19.10
N THR A 26 2.55 -3.44 19.70
CA THR A 26 1.24 -3.76 20.30
C THR A 26 1.19 -3.40 21.79
N PRO A 27 0.09 -2.80 22.29
CA PRO A 27 -0.09 -2.51 23.72
C PRO A 27 0.08 -3.75 24.63
N ALA A 28 -0.24 -4.94 24.09
CA ALA A 28 -0.08 -6.22 24.78
C ALA A 28 1.38 -6.55 25.11
N PHE A 29 2.35 -6.17 24.27
CA PHE A 29 3.77 -6.41 24.54
C PHE A 29 4.27 -5.54 25.70
N LEU A 30 3.90 -4.26 25.70
CA LEU A 30 4.21 -3.34 26.80
C LEU A 30 3.59 -3.81 28.12
N ALA A 31 2.34 -4.28 28.08
CA ALA A 31 1.68 -4.85 29.24
C ALA A 31 2.40 -6.11 29.76
N GLY A 32 2.78 -7.03 28.86
CA GLY A 32 3.53 -8.24 29.24
C GLY A 32 4.90 -7.94 29.85
N LEU A 33 5.66 -7.01 29.26
CA LEU A 33 6.95 -6.58 29.79
C LEU A 33 6.81 -5.89 31.15
N THR A 34 5.76 -5.09 31.35
CA THR A 34 5.44 -4.46 32.63
C THR A 34 5.12 -5.50 33.70
N ILE A 35 4.27 -6.49 33.37
CA ILE A 35 3.91 -7.59 34.28
C ILE A 35 5.17 -8.39 34.64
N PHE A 36 6.05 -8.67 33.68
CA PHE A 36 7.31 -9.35 33.93
C PHE A 36 8.19 -8.58 34.93
N CYS A 37 8.38 -7.27 34.72
CA CYS A 37 9.15 -6.43 35.65
C CYS A 37 8.53 -6.43 37.05
N LEU A 38 7.20 -6.31 37.15
CA LEU A 38 6.51 -6.34 38.45
C LEU A 38 6.65 -7.70 39.14
N ALA A 39 6.48 -8.80 38.41
CA ALA A 39 6.62 -10.16 38.94
C ALA A 39 8.06 -10.41 39.41
N TRP A 40 9.06 -9.93 38.67
CA TRP A 40 10.46 -10.03 39.03
C TRP A 40 10.79 -9.28 40.31
N ILE A 41 10.34 -8.03 40.41
CA ILE A 41 10.51 -7.19 41.59
C ILE A 41 9.81 -7.87 42.78
N ALA A 42 8.56 -8.32 42.62
CA ALA A 42 7.80 -9.00 43.66
C ALA A 42 8.52 -10.26 44.16
N TYR A 43 9.00 -11.11 43.24
CA TYR A 43 9.72 -12.34 43.57
C TYR A 43 11.03 -12.05 44.31
N ASN A 44 11.83 -11.11 43.83
CA ASN A 44 13.08 -10.74 44.49
C ASN A 44 12.88 -9.84 45.73
N THR A 45 11.68 -9.35 45.99
CA THR A 45 11.33 -8.56 47.19
C THR A 45 10.75 -9.41 48.32
N TRP A 46 9.92 -10.40 47.99
CA TRP A 46 9.24 -11.25 48.98
C TRP A 46 9.71 -12.70 49.01
N GLY A 47 10.57 -13.12 48.06
CA GLY A 47 11.13 -14.46 48.02
C GLY A 47 12.12 -14.75 49.16
N PRO A 48 12.41 -16.05 49.42
CA PRO A 48 13.34 -16.46 50.48
C PRO A 48 14.74 -15.89 50.23
N GLU A 49 15.39 -15.33 51.25
CA GLU A 49 16.73 -14.68 51.13
C GLU A 49 17.79 -15.55 50.44
N ASN A 50 17.71 -16.86 50.61
CA ASN A 50 18.65 -17.82 50.03
C ASN A 50 18.50 -18.00 48.50
N PHE A 51 17.38 -17.56 47.91
CA PHE A 51 17.07 -17.68 46.46
C PHE A 51 16.91 -16.33 45.76
N ARG A 52 17.14 -15.22 46.47
CA ARG A 52 17.10 -13.86 45.90
C ARG A 52 18.40 -13.62 45.15
N PHE A 53 18.32 -13.68 43.84
CA PHE A 53 19.48 -13.47 42.96
C PHE A 53 19.62 -11.99 42.55
N ASP A 54 18.54 -11.20 42.66
CA ASP A 54 18.53 -9.77 42.31
C ASP A 54 17.95 -8.93 43.46
N SER A 55 18.75 -8.73 44.50
CA SER A 55 18.30 -8.08 45.74
C SER A 55 17.91 -6.61 45.56
N ALA A 56 16.80 -6.21 46.19
CA ALA A 56 16.33 -4.83 46.23
C ALA A 56 17.36 -3.86 46.85
N ALA A 57 18.20 -4.32 47.77
CA ALA A 57 19.29 -3.53 48.37
C ALA A 57 20.35 -3.06 47.36
N LEU A 58 20.52 -3.78 46.26
CA LEU A 58 21.42 -3.45 45.15
C LEU A 58 20.67 -2.79 43.98
N GLY A 59 19.42 -2.37 44.19
CA GLY A 59 18.62 -1.66 43.20
C GLY A 59 18.24 -2.48 41.96
N PHE A 60 18.08 -3.81 42.10
CA PHE A 60 17.78 -4.71 40.98
C PHE A 60 18.80 -4.61 39.84
N THR A 61 20.09 -4.76 40.18
CA THR A 61 21.20 -4.66 39.23
C THR A 61 21.04 -5.66 38.07
N ALA A 62 20.59 -6.88 38.32
CA ALA A 62 20.45 -7.88 37.26
C ALA A 62 19.33 -7.50 36.28
N LEU A 63 18.16 -7.06 36.79
CA LEU A 63 17.08 -6.55 35.94
C LEU A 63 17.56 -5.37 35.08
N THR A 64 18.31 -4.45 35.67
CA THR A 64 18.83 -3.26 34.97
C THR A 64 19.81 -3.65 33.85
N LEU A 65 20.70 -4.61 34.12
CA LEU A 65 21.63 -5.13 33.12
C LEU A 65 20.88 -5.80 31.96
N ILE A 66 19.86 -6.61 32.26
CA ILE A 66 19.04 -7.29 31.25
C ILE A 66 18.28 -6.28 30.38
N LEU A 67 17.64 -5.28 30.99
CA LEU A 67 16.90 -4.25 30.25
C LEU A 67 17.83 -3.40 29.38
N SER A 68 19.02 -3.06 29.88
CA SER A 68 20.03 -2.32 29.10
C SER A 68 20.53 -3.14 27.91
N LEU A 69 20.77 -4.44 28.10
CA LEU A 69 21.14 -5.36 27.03
C LEU A 69 20.01 -5.50 25.99
N GLN A 70 18.76 -5.62 26.46
CA GLN A 70 17.58 -5.71 25.59
C GLN A 70 17.46 -4.48 24.69
N ALA A 71 17.62 -3.27 25.24
CA ALA A 71 17.59 -2.03 24.47
C ALA A 71 18.72 -1.99 23.42
N SER A 72 19.95 -2.40 23.81
CA SER A 72 21.10 -2.42 22.91
C SER A 72 20.92 -3.37 21.72
N TYR A 73 20.32 -4.54 21.93
CA TYR A 73 20.07 -5.50 20.85
C TYR A 73 18.82 -5.20 20.02
N ALA A 74 17.85 -4.45 20.57
CA ALA A 74 16.68 -4.01 19.83
C ALA A 74 17.06 -3.02 18.70
N ALA A 75 17.97 -2.08 18.95
CA ALA A 75 18.38 -1.07 17.97
C ALA A 75 18.83 -1.64 16.60
N PRO A 76 19.78 -2.59 16.52
CA PRO A 76 20.21 -3.15 15.23
C PRO A 76 19.11 -3.97 14.54
N LEU A 77 18.25 -4.65 15.30
CA LEU A 77 17.12 -5.39 14.71
C LEU A 77 16.08 -4.45 14.12
N ILE A 78 15.79 -3.34 14.81
CA ILE A 78 14.88 -2.30 14.32
C ILE A 78 15.44 -1.66 13.06
N LEU A 79 16.74 -1.35 13.00
CA LEU A 79 17.39 -0.83 11.79
C LEU A 79 17.25 -1.79 10.60
N LEU A 80 17.43 -3.10 10.81
CA LEU A 80 17.24 -4.09 9.76
C LEU A 80 15.78 -4.19 9.32
N ALA A 81 14.83 -4.06 10.24
CA ALA A 81 13.40 -4.02 9.93
C ALA A 81 13.05 -2.76 9.12
N GLN A 82 13.60 -1.61 9.51
CA GLN A 82 13.42 -0.32 8.83
C GLN A 82 13.97 -0.35 7.40
N ASN A 83 15.23 -0.78 7.20
CA ASN A 83 15.82 -0.90 5.86
C ASN A 83 14.96 -1.74 4.91
N ARG A 84 14.34 -2.82 5.41
CA ARG A 84 13.42 -3.66 4.63
C ARG A 84 12.08 -2.99 4.35
N GLN A 85 11.60 -2.16 5.26
CA GLN A 85 10.39 -1.38 5.05
C GLN A 85 10.64 -0.30 3.99
N ASP A 86 11.74 0.44 4.11
CA ASP A 86 12.15 1.47 3.16
C ASP A 86 12.36 0.90 1.75
N ASP A 87 12.97 -0.28 1.64
CA ASP A 87 13.11 -0.98 0.36
C ASP A 87 11.74 -1.31 -0.27
N ARG A 88 10.77 -1.76 0.53
CA ARG A 88 9.40 -2.05 0.05
C ARG A 88 8.68 -0.77 -0.39
N ASP A 89 8.74 0.26 0.45
CA ASP A 89 8.08 1.54 0.21
C ASP A 89 8.65 2.21 -1.04
N ARG A 90 9.97 2.12 -1.27
CA ARG A 90 10.62 2.60 -2.49
C ARG A 90 10.10 1.90 -3.75
N VAL A 91 9.96 0.57 -3.72
CA VAL A 91 9.42 -0.18 -4.86
C VAL A 91 7.98 0.20 -5.14
N GLN A 92 7.17 0.36 -4.09
CA GLN A 92 5.77 0.77 -4.22
C GLN A 92 5.65 2.17 -4.83
N ILE A 93 6.47 3.13 -4.40
CA ILE A 93 6.51 4.49 -4.96
C ILE A 93 6.86 4.48 -6.45
N GLU A 94 7.85 3.68 -6.88
CA GLU A 94 8.22 3.62 -8.30
C GLU A 94 7.09 3.01 -9.15
N GLN A 95 6.41 1.98 -8.65
CA GLN A 95 5.25 1.40 -9.33
C GLN A 95 4.09 2.39 -9.44
N ASP A 96 3.79 3.13 -8.38
CA ASP A 96 2.75 4.15 -8.38
C ASP A 96 3.10 5.31 -9.34
N ARG A 97 4.38 5.67 -9.44
CA ARG A 97 4.88 6.65 -10.41
C ARG A 97 4.64 6.19 -11.85
N GLN A 98 5.03 4.96 -12.18
CA GLN A 98 4.80 4.37 -13.51
C GLN A 98 3.32 4.20 -13.84
N ARG A 99 2.50 3.87 -12.84
CA ARG A 99 1.04 3.78 -13.01
C ARG A 99 0.45 5.16 -13.27
N SER A 100 0.89 6.19 -12.55
CA SER A 100 0.45 7.58 -12.75
C SER A 100 0.81 8.10 -14.13
N GLU A 101 2.03 7.83 -14.61
CA GLU A 101 2.46 8.17 -15.98
C GLU A 101 1.58 7.49 -17.04
N ARG A 102 1.29 6.19 -16.89
CA ARG A 102 0.36 5.48 -17.79
C ARG A 102 -1.05 6.07 -17.76
N ASN A 103 -1.59 6.35 -16.58
CA ASN A 103 -2.91 6.94 -16.44
C ASN A 103 -2.99 8.33 -17.10
N LEU A 104 -1.94 9.15 -17.00
CA LEU A 104 -1.87 10.43 -17.69
C LEU A 104 -1.90 10.24 -19.20
N ASN A 105 -1.07 9.33 -19.74
CA ASN A 105 -1.05 9.03 -21.17
C ASN A 105 -2.40 8.50 -21.68
N ASP A 106 -3.05 7.60 -20.94
CA ASP A 106 -4.37 7.06 -21.29
C ASP A 106 -5.44 8.18 -21.27
N THR A 107 -5.35 9.10 -20.32
CA THR A 107 -6.26 10.26 -20.24
C THR A 107 -6.04 11.20 -21.42
N GLU A 108 -4.79 11.49 -21.78
CA GLU A 108 -4.47 12.29 -22.97
C GLU A 108 -4.94 11.62 -24.25
N TYR A 109 -4.78 10.30 -24.36
CA TYR A 109 -5.26 9.52 -25.49
C TYR A 109 -6.79 9.61 -25.62
N LEU A 110 -7.51 9.32 -24.53
CA LEU A 110 -8.97 9.43 -24.49
C LEU A 110 -9.45 10.85 -24.81
N ALA A 111 -8.77 11.89 -24.33
CA ALA A 111 -9.11 13.28 -24.65
C ALA A 111 -8.96 13.57 -26.15
N ARG A 112 -7.91 13.07 -26.80
CA ARG A 112 -7.71 13.21 -28.26
C ARG A 112 -8.79 12.47 -29.04
N GLU A 113 -9.09 11.23 -28.66
CA GLU A 113 -10.15 10.43 -29.29
C GLU A 113 -11.53 11.10 -29.15
N VAL A 114 -11.85 11.66 -27.98
CA VAL A 114 -13.11 12.40 -27.75
C VAL A 114 -13.20 13.65 -28.64
N VAL A 115 -12.10 14.39 -28.80
CA VAL A 115 -12.06 15.55 -29.70
C VAL A 115 -12.26 15.13 -31.16
N ALA A 116 -11.61 14.05 -31.60
CA ALA A 116 -11.77 13.52 -32.95
C ALA A 116 -13.22 13.06 -33.19
N LEU A 117 -13.82 12.33 -32.25
CA LEU A 117 -15.22 11.89 -32.30
C LEU A 117 -16.17 13.09 -32.38
N ARG A 118 -15.95 14.13 -31.57
CA ARG A 118 -16.75 15.36 -31.59
C ARG A 118 -16.71 16.05 -32.96
N LEU A 119 -15.54 16.14 -33.58
CA LEU A 119 -15.40 16.73 -34.91
C LEU A 119 -16.15 15.91 -35.97
N ALA A 120 -15.98 14.59 -35.98
CA ALA A 120 -16.71 13.70 -36.89
C ALA A 120 -18.23 13.81 -36.73
N MET A 121 -18.73 13.90 -35.49
CA MET A 121 -20.16 14.14 -35.22
C MET A 121 -20.64 15.51 -35.71
N LYS A 122 -19.82 16.55 -35.56
CA LYS A 122 -20.16 17.91 -36.01
C LYS A 122 -20.32 17.97 -37.54
N ASP A 123 -19.48 17.26 -38.27
CA ASP A 123 -19.52 17.23 -39.74
C ASP A 123 -20.73 16.44 -40.25
N MET A 124 -21.07 15.31 -39.62
CA MET A 124 -22.25 14.49 -39.97
C MET A 124 -23.58 15.17 -39.63
N ALA A 125 -23.64 15.92 -38.52
CA ALA A 125 -24.84 16.63 -38.07
C ALA A 125 -24.88 18.09 -38.55
N SER A 126 -24.26 18.42 -39.68
CA SER A 126 -24.37 19.77 -40.21
C SER A 126 -25.83 20.08 -40.56
N LYS A 127 -26.34 21.21 -40.06
CA LYS A 127 -27.73 21.66 -40.25
C LYS A 127 -28.12 21.70 -41.73
N ASP A 128 -27.14 21.93 -42.61
CA ASP A 128 -27.35 22.01 -44.05
C ASP A 128 -27.53 20.63 -44.70
N PHE A 129 -26.84 19.59 -44.22
CA PHE A 129 -27.08 18.20 -44.63
C PHE A 129 -28.50 17.75 -44.23
N ILE A 130 -28.86 17.96 -42.96
CA ILE A 130 -30.20 17.62 -42.47
C ILE A 130 -31.27 18.40 -43.24
N ARG A 131 -31.04 19.69 -43.52
CA ARG A 131 -31.97 20.54 -44.28
C ARG A 131 -32.07 20.11 -45.74
N GLN A 132 -30.97 19.71 -46.38
CA GLN A 132 -31.00 19.17 -47.74
C GLN A 132 -31.79 17.87 -47.79
N GLU A 133 -31.56 16.96 -46.84
CA GLU A 133 -32.24 15.67 -46.87
C GLU A 133 -33.72 15.78 -46.51
N LEU A 134 -34.09 16.71 -45.62
CA LEU A 134 -35.49 17.03 -45.36
C LEU A 134 -36.18 17.63 -46.60
N ARG A 135 -35.48 18.45 -47.39
CA ARG A 135 -36.01 19.02 -48.65
C ARG A 135 -36.17 17.97 -49.74
N SER A 136 -35.16 17.10 -49.89
CA SER A 136 -35.16 15.96 -50.79
C SER A 136 -36.38 15.07 -50.53
N LEU A 137 -36.59 14.64 -49.28
CA LEU A 137 -37.75 13.84 -48.88
C LEU A 137 -39.09 14.58 -49.06
N LEU A 138 -39.12 15.90 -48.83
CA LEU A 138 -40.33 16.71 -49.08
C LEU A 138 -40.67 16.81 -50.57
N GLU A 139 -39.67 17.02 -51.44
CA GLU A 139 -39.87 17.06 -52.90
C GLU A 139 -40.34 15.70 -53.45
N GLU A 140 -39.84 14.60 -52.89
CA GLU A 140 -40.26 13.25 -53.27
C GLU A 140 -41.74 13.01 -52.90
N LEU A 141 -42.16 13.39 -51.70
CA LEU A 141 -43.56 13.30 -51.27
C LEU A 141 -44.50 14.21 -52.09
N ASP A 142 -44.04 15.38 -52.51
CA ASP A 142 -44.85 16.31 -53.31
C ASP A 142 -45.01 15.81 -54.75
N LYS A 143 -43.97 15.17 -55.32
CA LYS A 143 -44.06 14.45 -56.60
C LYS A 143 -45.07 13.30 -56.55
N ASP A 144 -45.01 12.46 -55.52
CA ASP A 144 -45.94 11.33 -55.35
C ASP A 144 -47.40 11.82 -55.22
N LYS A 145 -47.65 12.95 -54.54
CA LYS A 145 -48.99 13.57 -54.48
C LYS A 145 -49.44 14.14 -55.82
N GLY A 146 -48.52 14.69 -56.61
CA GLY A 146 -48.81 15.21 -57.95
C GLY A 146 -49.20 14.13 -58.95
N ASP A 147 -48.56 12.96 -58.89
CA ASP A 147 -48.90 11.81 -59.74
C ASP A 147 -50.19 11.10 -59.30
N ALA A 148 -50.53 11.10 -58.01
CA ALA A 148 -51.80 10.55 -57.52
C ALA A 148 -53.04 11.40 -57.85
N SER A 149 -52.86 12.65 -58.30
CA SER A 149 -53.94 13.59 -58.63
C SER A 149 -54.21 13.71 -60.15
N ARG A 150 -53.63 12.83 -60.97
CA ARG A 150 -53.78 12.77 -62.44
C ARG A 150 -54.49 11.50 -62.87
#